data_AF-H0R0V9-F1
#
_entry.id   AF-H0R0V9-F1
#
_cell.length_a   1.000
_cell.length_b   1.000
_cell.length_c   1.000
_cell.angle_alpha   90.00
_cell.angle_beta   90.00
_cell.angle_gamma   90.00
#
_symmetry.space_group_name_H-M   'P 1'
#
loop_
_entity.id
_entity.type
_entity.pdbx_description
1 polymer ?
#
loop_
_entity_poly.entity_id
_entity_poly.type
_entity_poly.pdbx_seq_one_letter_code
_entity_poly.pdbx_strand_id
1 'polypeptide(L)'
;MSALSQLTDLVDPPPHGARPDWTAVAAHLGHTPPQDYIQIVETYGAGLFAGEVAVWVAGGAGGEDLIEAAPPAITELADSRDWINSNAISWIGPDGSNSPVDLGPSPLRYAAWGGGSSGAYGYWHQVGDDPNKWPVLYTDLSSLWLYHPAGIAAFLVDLLDGNYNTELIELSPDERPDFEAFGSD
;
A
#
# COMPACT_ATOMS: atom_id res chain seq x y z
N MET A 1 5.53 19.11 -8.94
CA MET A 1 5.62 18.56 -7.57
C MET A 1 5.45 17.05 -7.71
N SER A 2 6.25 16.24 -7.01
CA SER A 2 6.10 14.77 -7.05
C SER A 2 5.14 14.31 -5.95
N ALA A 3 4.52 13.14 -6.11
CA ALA A 3 3.66 12.57 -5.08
C ALA A 3 4.40 12.40 -3.73
N LEU A 4 5.68 12.00 -3.76
CA LEU A 4 6.50 11.94 -2.55
C LEU A 4 6.64 13.31 -1.86
N SER A 5 6.88 14.39 -2.62
CA SER A 5 6.97 15.72 -2.01
C SER A 5 5.65 16.17 -1.38
N GLN A 6 4.51 15.82 -1.97
CA GLN A 6 3.20 16.08 -1.38
C GLN A 6 3.00 15.26 -0.10
N LEU A 7 3.40 13.99 -0.11
CA LEU A 7 3.34 13.13 1.07
C LEU A 7 4.16 13.71 2.22
N THR A 8 5.38 14.19 1.96
CA THR A 8 6.22 14.83 2.99
C THR A 8 5.72 16.20 3.45
N ASP A 9 4.93 16.88 2.62
CA ASP A 9 4.26 18.11 3.03
C ASP A 9 3.04 17.80 3.92
N LEU A 10 2.35 16.67 3.70
CA LEU A 10 1.19 16.24 4.48
C LEU A 10 1.58 15.63 5.82
N VAL A 11 2.56 14.72 5.82
CA VAL A 11 2.98 13.92 6.97
C VAL A 11 4.46 14.14 7.23
N ASP A 12 4.77 14.66 8.42
CA ASP A 12 6.17 14.90 8.80
C ASP A 12 6.93 13.56 8.88
N PRO A 13 8.07 13.42 8.19
CA PRO A 13 8.87 12.20 8.26
C PRO A 13 9.59 12.08 9.59
N PRO A 14 9.86 10.85 10.06
CA PRO A 14 10.72 10.63 11.22
C PRO A 14 12.16 11.06 10.93
N PRO A 15 13.03 11.17 11.96
CA PRO A 15 14.43 11.57 11.77
C PRO A 15 15.21 10.65 10.81
N HIS A 16 14.84 9.37 10.76
CA HIS A 16 15.50 8.34 9.97
C HIS A 16 14.46 7.37 9.39
N GLY A 17 14.53 7.11 8.08
CA GLY A 17 13.87 5.98 7.44
C GLY A 17 14.73 4.72 7.42
N ALA A 18 14.41 3.78 6.54
CA ALA A 18 15.11 2.50 6.40
C ALA A 18 15.79 2.34 5.04
N ARG A 19 16.91 1.61 4.99
CA ARG A 19 17.65 1.33 3.74
C ARG A 19 18.03 -0.15 3.68
N PRO A 20 17.06 -1.04 3.39
CA PRO A 20 17.34 -2.46 3.21
C PRO A 20 18.26 -2.70 2.00
N ASP A 21 18.81 -3.91 1.89
CA ASP A 21 19.52 -4.32 0.68
C ASP A 21 18.52 -4.48 -0.47
N TRP A 22 18.34 -3.42 -1.26
CA TRP A 22 17.42 -3.39 -2.39
C TRP A 22 17.72 -4.45 -3.45
N THR A 23 18.97 -4.91 -3.55
CA THR A 23 19.32 -6.01 -4.46
C THR A 23 18.75 -7.32 -3.95
N ALA A 24 18.89 -7.60 -2.65
CA ALA A 24 18.30 -8.78 -2.02
C ALA A 24 16.77 -8.74 -2.05
N VAL A 25 16.16 -7.57 -1.79
CA VAL A 25 14.70 -7.38 -1.87
C VAL A 25 14.19 -7.67 -3.28
N ALA A 26 14.83 -7.09 -4.32
CA ALA A 26 14.41 -7.32 -5.70
C ALA A 26 14.56 -8.79 -6.11
N ALA A 27 15.62 -9.46 -5.66
CA ALA A 27 15.82 -10.88 -5.90
C ALA A 27 14.73 -11.74 -5.24
N HIS A 28 14.26 -11.36 -4.05
CA HIS A 28 13.20 -12.08 -3.34
C HIS A 28 11.83 -11.86 -3.99
N LEU A 29 11.48 -10.62 -4.32
CA LEU A 29 10.20 -10.28 -4.96
C LEU A 29 10.11 -10.75 -6.42
N GLY A 30 11.25 -11.04 -7.06
CA GLY A 30 11.31 -11.41 -8.48
C GLY A 30 11.16 -10.22 -9.44
N HIS A 31 11.12 -9.00 -8.91
CA HIS A 31 11.10 -7.75 -9.67
C HIS A 31 11.78 -6.64 -8.87
N THR A 32 12.23 -5.58 -9.55
CA THR A 32 12.66 -4.36 -8.87
C THR A 32 11.44 -3.70 -8.21
N PRO A 33 11.50 -3.30 -6.94
CA PRO A 33 10.43 -2.51 -6.33
C PRO A 33 10.21 -1.20 -7.08
N PRO A 34 8.97 -0.69 -7.16
CA PRO A 34 8.71 0.66 -7.68
C PRO A 34 9.52 1.73 -6.95
N GLN A 35 9.93 2.77 -7.67
CA GLN A 35 10.82 3.82 -7.15
C GLN A 35 10.18 4.62 -6.00
N ASP A 36 8.86 4.82 -6.04
CA ASP A 36 8.14 5.55 -5.02
C ASP A 36 8.08 4.77 -3.70
N TYR A 37 7.91 3.44 -3.75
CA TYR A 37 8.05 2.56 -2.59
C TYR A 37 9.43 2.67 -1.96
N ILE A 38 10.50 2.60 -2.76
CA ILE A 38 11.88 2.77 -2.27
C ILE A 38 12.01 4.12 -1.55
N GLN A 39 11.53 5.18 -2.18
CA GLN A 39 11.61 6.52 -1.59
C GLN A 39 10.81 6.66 -0.30
N ILE A 40 9.61 6.05 -0.21
CA ILE A 40 8.82 6.04 1.02
C ILE A 40 9.58 5.31 2.12
N VAL A 41 10.11 4.11 1.85
CA VAL A 41 10.88 3.34 2.84
C VAL A 41 12.13 4.09 3.29
N GLU A 42 12.85 4.74 2.37
CA GLU A 42 14.06 5.51 2.71
C GLU A 42 13.76 6.80 3.50
N THR A 43 12.53 7.33 3.38
CA THR A 43 12.11 8.57 4.04
C THR A 43 11.45 8.29 5.40
N TYR A 44 10.52 7.34 5.43
CA TYR A 44 9.67 7.04 6.59
C TYR A 44 10.10 5.79 7.35
N GLY A 45 10.70 4.81 6.68
CA GLY A 45 11.00 3.52 7.30
C GLY A 45 9.73 2.72 7.60
N ALA A 46 9.78 1.89 8.64
CA ALA A 46 8.64 1.08 9.06
C ALA A 46 7.77 1.86 10.06
N GLY A 47 6.46 1.88 9.83
CA GLY A 47 5.50 2.59 10.68
C GLY A 47 4.11 2.62 10.07
N LEU A 48 3.22 3.38 10.70
CA LEU A 48 1.83 3.60 10.26
C LEU A 48 1.63 5.05 9.83
N PHE A 49 0.99 5.25 8.69
CA PHE A 49 0.39 6.52 8.30
C PHE A 49 -1.02 6.62 8.89
N ALA A 50 -1.29 7.68 9.64
CA ALA A 50 -2.57 7.96 10.29
C ALA A 50 -3.14 6.73 11.06
N GLY A 51 -2.25 6.00 11.75
CA GLY A 51 -2.61 4.80 12.53
C GLY A 51 -3.11 3.59 11.73
N GLU A 52 -3.16 3.67 10.40
CA GLU A 52 -3.86 2.67 9.57
C GLU A 52 -2.95 2.01 8.54
N VAL A 53 -2.30 2.77 7.65
CA VAL A 53 -1.58 2.18 6.51
C VAL A 53 -0.10 1.99 6.84
N ALA A 54 0.38 0.75 6.80
CA ALA A 54 1.79 0.41 6.94
C ALA A 54 2.41 0.00 5.61
N VAL A 55 3.54 0.62 5.26
CA VAL A 55 4.41 0.16 4.18
C VAL A 55 5.41 -0.82 4.78
N TRP A 56 5.38 -2.09 4.37
CA TRP A 56 6.25 -3.11 4.95
C TRP A 56 7.68 -2.94 4.48
N VAL A 57 8.62 -3.09 5.40
CA VAL A 57 10.05 -2.94 5.15
C VAL A 57 10.73 -4.30 5.34
N ALA A 58 11.53 -4.71 4.36
CA ALA A 58 12.31 -5.94 4.47
C ALA A 58 13.46 -5.81 5.48
N GLY A 59 13.78 -6.88 6.19
CA GLY A 59 14.94 -6.96 7.09
C GLY A 59 14.63 -6.64 8.55
N GLY A 60 13.37 -6.78 8.98
CA GLY A 60 12.97 -6.67 10.39
C GLY A 60 13.08 -5.26 10.98
N ALA A 61 12.77 -4.22 10.20
CA ALA A 61 12.85 -2.82 10.62
C ALA A 61 11.72 -2.38 11.59
N GLY A 62 10.94 -3.31 12.15
CA GLY A 62 9.72 -3.06 12.91
C GLY A 62 8.45 -3.32 12.09
N GLY A 63 7.35 -3.64 12.76
CA GLY A 63 6.11 -4.07 12.09
C GLY A 63 6.23 -5.43 11.41
N GLU A 64 5.40 -5.67 10.39
CA GLU A 64 5.51 -6.86 9.55
C GLU A 64 6.65 -6.74 8.53
N ASP A 65 7.38 -7.83 8.35
CA ASP A 65 8.48 -7.92 7.39
C ASP A 65 7.94 -8.24 5.99
N LEU A 66 8.31 -7.43 4.99
CA LEU A 66 7.87 -7.59 3.60
C LEU A 66 8.09 -9.01 3.06
N ILE A 67 9.26 -9.59 3.33
CA ILE A 67 9.65 -10.91 2.80
C ILE A 67 8.81 -12.02 3.42
N GLU A 68 8.48 -11.90 4.70
CA GLU A 68 7.70 -12.90 5.43
C GLU A 68 6.19 -12.75 5.20
N ALA A 69 5.69 -11.51 5.15
CA ALA A 69 4.27 -11.19 5.06
C ALA A 69 3.70 -11.20 3.63
N ALA A 70 4.53 -10.95 2.61
CA ALA A 70 4.03 -10.92 1.23
C ALA A 70 3.47 -12.26 0.71
N PRO A 71 4.12 -13.42 0.93
CA PRO A 71 3.59 -14.70 0.46
C PRO A 71 2.18 -15.08 1.01
N PRO A 72 1.90 -14.99 2.32
CA PRO A 72 0.55 -15.26 2.82
C PRO A 72 -0.47 -14.25 2.31
N ALA A 73 -0.15 -12.95 2.25
CA ALA A 73 -1.07 -11.92 1.72
C ALA A 73 -1.51 -12.20 0.27
N ILE A 74 -0.62 -12.70 -0.58
CA ILE A 74 -0.96 -13.10 -1.96
C ILE A 74 -1.82 -14.36 -2.00
N THR A 75 -1.59 -15.29 -1.07
CA THR A 75 -2.42 -16.50 -0.94
C THR A 75 -3.85 -16.13 -0.57
N GLU A 76 -4.03 -15.23 0.40
CA GLU A 76 -5.36 -14.76 0.81
C GLU A 76 -6.09 -14.00 -0.32
N LEU A 77 -5.38 -13.15 -1.06
CA LEU A 77 -5.95 -12.49 -2.23
C LEU A 77 -6.41 -13.51 -3.30
N ALA A 78 -5.62 -14.56 -3.54
CA ALA A 78 -5.99 -15.62 -4.47
C ALA A 78 -7.24 -16.38 -4.02
N ASP A 79 -7.32 -16.72 -2.73
CA ASP A 79 -8.44 -17.46 -2.14
C ASP A 79 -9.74 -16.64 -2.13
N SER A 80 -9.64 -15.31 -2.03
CA SER A 80 -10.81 -14.41 -2.08
C SER A 80 -11.46 -14.29 -3.47
N ARG A 81 -10.79 -14.69 -4.55
CA ARG A 81 -11.24 -14.45 -5.94
C ARG A 81 -12.66 -14.95 -6.22
N ASP A 82 -12.98 -16.17 -5.83
CA ASP A 82 -14.29 -16.77 -6.10
C ASP A 82 -15.41 -16.06 -5.32
N TRP A 83 -15.10 -15.62 -4.10
CA TRP A 83 -16.02 -14.83 -3.30
C TRP A 83 -16.27 -13.46 -3.93
N ILE A 84 -15.24 -12.76 -4.37
CA ILE A 84 -15.37 -11.45 -5.04
C ILE A 84 -16.26 -11.55 -6.28
N ASN A 85 -15.99 -12.54 -7.14
CA ASN A 85 -16.74 -12.78 -8.38
C ASN A 85 -18.24 -13.04 -8.11
N SER A 86 -18.56 -13.58 -6.92
CA SER A 86 -19.93 -13.92 -6.52
C SER A 86 -20.68 -12.78 -5.82
N ASN A 87 -19.98 -11.76 -5.30
CA ASN A 87 -20.56 -10.74 -4.42
C ASN A 87 -20.62 -9.33 -5.03
N ALA A 88 -20.35 -9.17 -6.34
CA ALA A 88 -20.45 -7.90 -7.06
C ALA A 88 -19.69 -6.74 -6.40
N ILE A 89 -18.52 -7.04 -5.84
CA ILE A 89 -17.62 -6.07 -5.21
C ILE A 89 -17.15 -5.06 -6.25
N SER A 90 -16.85 -3.83 -5.83
CA SER A 90 -16.33 -2.77 -6.69
C SER A 90 -15.02 -2.19 -6.16
N TRP A 91 -14.11 -1.86 -7.06
CA TRP A 91 -13.02 -0.91 -6.84
C TRP A 91 -13.58 0.44 -6.47
N ILE A 92 -13.00 1.06 -5.44
CA ILE A 92 -13.26 2.43 -5.03
C ILE A 92 -12.06 3.26 -5.47
N GLY A 93 -12.27 4.23 -6.35
CA GLY A 93 -11.24 5.18 -6.80
C GLY A 93 -11.20 6.48 -5.97
N PRO A 94 -10.10 7.24 -6.03
CA PRO A 94 -9.95 8.53 -5.33
C PRO A 94 -10.82 9.66 -5.90
N ASP A 95 -11.47 9.44 -7.04
CA ASP A 95 -12.42 10.37 -7.67
C ASP A 95 -13.88 9.99 -7.41
N GLY A 96 -14.11 9.03 -6.50
CA GLY A 96 -15.42 8.44 -6.24
C GLY A 96 -15.91 7.48 -7.33
N SER A 97 -15.06 7.16 -8.32
CA SER A 97 -15.39 6.13 -9.31
C SER A 97 -15.55 4.77 -8.64
N ASN A 98 -16.52 4.00 -9.15
CA ASN A 98 -16.75 2.62 -8.75
C ASN A 98 -16.85 1.73 -9.98
N SER A 99 -16.07 0.65 -10.01
CA SER A 99 -16.10 -0.33 -11.10
C SER A 99 -15.99 -1.75 -10.55
N PRO A 100 -16.61 -2.76 -11.18
CA PRO A 100 -16.48 -4.14 -10.73
C PRO A 100 -15.02 -4.56 -10.56
N VAL A 101 -14.76 -5.30 -9.48
CA VAL A 101 -13.45 -5.93 -9.27
C VAL A 101 -13.11 -6.86 -10.42
N ASP A 102 -11.91 -6.70 -10.97
CA ASP A 102 -11.29 -7.68 -11.85
C ASP A 102 -9.85 -7.92 -11.40
N LEU A 103 -9.61 -9.08 -10.79
CA LEU A 103 -8.27 -9.55 -10.41
C LEU A 103 -7.52 -10.22 -11.57
N GLY A 104 -8.10 -10.24 -12.77
CA GLY A 104 -7.52 -10.86 -13.95
C GLY A 104 -7.47 -12.41 -13.90
N PRO A 105 -6.67 -13.04 -14.77
CA PRO A 105 -6.53 -14.50 -14.81
C PRO A 105 -5.64 -15.05 -13.69
N SER A 106 -5.61 -16.38 -13.52
CA SER A 106 -4.62 -17.07 -12.68
C SER A 106 -3.35 -17.39 -13.52
N PRO A 107 -2.13 -17.29 -12.97
CA PRO A 107 -1.82 -16.77 -11.64
C PRO A 107 -2.04 -15.25 -11.56
N LEU A 108 -2.38 -14.77 -10.36
CA LEU A 108 -2.54 -13.34 -10.06
C LEU A 108 -1.29 -12.55 -10.49
N ARG A 109 -1.50 -11.31 -10.95
CA ARG A 109 -0.43 -10.34 -11.25
C ARG A 109 -0.37 -9.31 -10.15
N TYR A 110 -0.21 -9.77 -8.91
CA TYR A 110 -0.15 -8.93 -7.74
C TYR A 110 1.06 -9.30 -6.89
N ALA A 111 1.65 -8.30 -6.24
CA ALA A 111 2.70 -8.47 -5.24
C ALA A 111 2.39 -7.57 -4.04
N ALA A 112 2.46 -8.10 -2.82
CA ALA A 112 2.14 -7.32 -1.63
C ALA A 112 3.24 -6.31 -1.30
N TRP A 113 2.86 -5.14 -0.75
CA TRP A 113 3.78 -4.07 -0.36
C TRP A 113 3.56 -3.55 1.06
N GLY A 114 2.44 -3.89 1.69
CA GLY A 114 2.04 -3.30 2.95
C GLY A 114 0.77 -3.92 3.49
N GLY A 115 0.31 -3.36 4.60
CA GLY A 115 -0.93 -3.75 5.25
C GLY A 115 -1.49 -2.64 6.11
N GLY A 116 -2.36 -2.99 7.05
CA GLY A 116 -2.86 -2.03 8.01
C GLY A 116 -3.28 -2.63 9.33
N SER A 117 -3.50 -1.74 10.30
CA SER A 117 -3.92 -2.10 11.65
C SER A 117 -5.30 -2.76 11.68
N SER A 118 -6.14 -2.50 10.68
CA SER A 118 -7.44 -3.15 10.47
C SER A 118 -7.38 -4.57 9.88
N GLY A 119 -6.20 -5.08 9.54
CA GLY A 119 -6.04 -6.33 8.80
C GLY A 119 -6.16 -6.19 7.28
N ALA A 120 -6.10 -4.95 6.78
CA ALA A 120 -6.00 -4.68 5.36
C ALA A 120 -4.60 -5.03 4.79
N TYR A 121 -4.56 -5.27 3.50
CA TYR A 121 -3.37 -5.54 2.70
C TYR A 121 -3.23 -4.57 1.54
N GLY A 122 -1.98 -4.20 1.26
CA GLY A 122 -1.57 -3.42 0.11
C GLY A 122 -0.93 -4.29 -0.96
N TYR A 123 -1.36 -4.16 -2.22
CA TYR A 123 -0.82 -4.88 -3.36
C TYR A 123 -0.45 -3.95 -4.53
N TRP A 124 0.67 -4.22 -5.18
CA TRP A 124 0.98 -3.69 -6.50
C TRP A 124 0.26 -4.54 -7.53
N HIS A 125 -0.48 -3.91 -8.44
CA HIS A 125 -1.03 -4.59 -9.60
C HIS A 125 -0.02 -4.53 -10.76
N GLN A 126 0.62 -5.67 -11.04
CA GLN A 126 1.74 -5.79 -11.98
C GLN A 126 1.28 -5.76 -13.45
N VAL A 127 0.87 -4.58 -13.90
CA VAL A 127 0.44 -4.32 -15.29
C VAL A 127 1.59 -3.80 -16.14
N GLY A 128 1.89 -4.49 -17.24
CA GLY A 128 3.01 -4.16 -18.12
C GLY A 128 4.39 -4.31 -17.46
N ASP A 129 5.42 -3.84 -18.14
CA ASP A 129 6.82 -4.16 -17.79
C ASP A 129 7.52 -3.13 -16.89
N ASP A 130 6.89 -1.97 -16.63
CA ASP A 130 7.49 -0.86 -15.87
C ASP A 130 6.88 -0.79 -14.46
N PRO A 131 7.61 -1.21 -13.39
CA PRO A 131 7.11 -1.20 -12.02
C PRO A 131 6.65 0.17 -11.53
N ASN A 132 7.20 1.25 -12.06
CA ASN A 132 6.84 2.61 -11.66
C ASN A 132 5.46 3.05 -12.17
N LYS A 133 4.81 2.22 -12.99
CA LYS A 133 3.47 2.46 -13.54
C LYS A 133 2.44 1.51 -12.98
N TRP A 134 2.82 0.63 -12.05
CA TRP A 134 1.89 -0.31 -11.45
C TRP A 134 0.90 0.43 -10.55
N PRO A 135 -0.41 0.26 -10.79
CA PRO A 135 -1.47 0.66 -9.86
C PRO A 135 -1.31 -0.04 -8.52
N VAL A 136 -1.97 0.49 -7.50
CA VAL A 136 -2.03 -0.15 -6.18
C VAL A 136 -3.46 -0.46 -5.77
N LEU A 137 -3.60 -1.55 -5.04
CA LEU A 137 -4.81 -2.00 -4.38
C LEU A 137 -4.56 -1.95 -2.86
N TYR A 138 -5.54 -1.50 -2.09
CA TYR A 138 -5.56 -1.62 -0.64
C TYR A 138 -6.91 -2.15 -0.18
N THR A 139 -6.93 -3.26 0.58
CA THR A 139 -8.17 -4.00 0.85
C THR A 139 -8.12 -4.82 2.12
N ASP A 140 -9.26 -4.92 2.81
CA ASP A 140 -9.52 -5.87 3.91
C ASP A 140 -9.97 -7.26 3.40
N LEU A 141 -9.89 -7.48 2.09
CA LEU A 141 -10.42 -8.66 1.37
C LEU A 141 -11.92 -8.89 1.56
N SER A 142 -12.65 -7.89 2.06
CA SER A 142 -14.07 -7.96 2.38
C SER A 142 -14.83 -6.78 1.77
N SER A 143 -14.99 -5.69 2.50
CA SER A 143 -15.86 -4.56 2.16
C SER A 143 -15.10 -3.40 1.53
N LEU A 144 -13.80 -3.32 1.77
CA LEU A 144 -12.95 -2.21 1.36
C LEU A 144 -12.03 -2.66 0.24
N TRP A 145 -12.08 -1.99 -0.92
CA TRP A 145 -11.22 -2.30 -2.05
C TRP A 145 -10.79 -1.02 -2.79
N LEU A 146 -9.88 -0.28 -2.16
CA LEU A 146 -9.36 0.97 -2.71
C LEU A 146 -8.39 0.67 -3.85
N TYR A 147 -8.67 1.18 -5.04
CA TYR A 147 -7.81 1.02 -6.20
C TYR A 147 -7.31 2.37 -6.66
N HIS A 148 -5.99 2.50 -6.81
CA HIS A 148 -5.35 3.72 -7.26
C HIS A 148 -4.58 3.48 -8.55
N PRO A 149 -4.82 4.25 -9.63
CA PRO A 149 -4.18 4.00 -10.94
C PRO A 149 -2.67 4.33 -10.97
N ALA A 150 -2.14 5.02 -9.95
CA ALA A 150 -0.72 5.30 -9.79
C ALA A 150 -0.12 4.54 -8.59
N GLY A 151 1.16 4.76 -8.30
CA GLY A 151 1.89 4.10 -7.21
C GLY A 151 1.47 4.50 -5.79
N ILE A 152 2.13 3.89 -4.81
CA ILE A 152 1.85 4.00 -3.37
C ILE A 152 1.88 5.46 -2.91
N ALA A 153 2.84 6.27 -3.37
CA ALA A 153 2.96 7.65 -2.89
C ALA A 153 1.72 8.48 -3.24
N ALA A 154 1.20 8.32 -4.46
CA ALA A 154 -0.02 9.02 -4.87
C ALA A 154 -1.26 8.49 -4.15
N PHE A 155 -1.33 7.16 -3.96
CA PHE A 155 -2.39 6.55 -3.15
C PHE A 155 -2.43 7.09 -1.72
N LEU A 156 -1.27 7.18 -1.04
CA LEU A 156 -1.19 7.73 0.31
C LEU A 156 -1.60 9.20 0.35
N VAL A 157 -1.18 10.02 -0.61
CA VAL A 157 -1.60 11.42 -0.70
C VAL A 157 -3.12 11.52 -0.83
N ASP A 158 -3.73 10.82 -1.79
CA ASP A 158 -5.17 10.89 -2.01
C ASP A 158 -5.98 10.29 -0.85
N LEU A 159 -5.44 9.27 -0.17
CA LEU A 159 -6.06 8.70 1.03
C LEU A 159 -6.04 9.70 2.19
N LEU A 160 -4.89 10.29 2.47
CA LEU A 160 -4.70 11.19 3.62
C LEU A 160 -5.33 12.57 3.40
N ASP A 161 -5.48 13.01 2.15
CA ASP A 161 -6.26 14.21 1.79
C ASP A 161 -7.78 13.96 1.79
N GLY A 162 -8.23 12.73 2.03
CA GLY A 162 -9.65 12.37 2.11
C GLY A 162 -10.35 12.32 0.75
N ASN A 163 -9.62 12.09 -0.35
CA ASN A 163 -10.20 11.97 -1.69
C ASN A 163 -10.94 10.64 -1.88
N TYR A 164 -10.61 9.62 -1.10
CA TYR A 164 -11.36 8.36 -1.08
C TYR A 164 -12.66 8.48 -0.29
N ASN A 165 -13.76 7.98 -0.86
CA ASN A 165 -15.02 7.80 -0.13
C ASN A 165 -14.95 6.54 0.74
N THR A 166 -14.27 6.64 1.88
CA THR A 166 -14.03 5.56 2.83
C THR A 166 -14.03 6.08 4.27
N GLU A 167 -14.36 5.22 5.23
CA GLU A 167 -14.22 5.48 6.66
C GLU A 167 -12.86 5.00 7.20
N LEU A 168 -11.95 4.56 6.32
CA LEU A 168 -10.63 4.03 6.69
C LEU A 168 -9.78 5.03 7.50
N ILE A 169 -9.84 6.30 7.13
CA ILE A 169 -9.10 7.38 7.79
C ILE A 169 -10.11 8.34 8.42
N GLU A 170 -10.17 8.34 9.75
CA GLU A 170 -11.02 9.23 10.53
C GLU A 170 -10.18 10.37 11.11
N LEU A 171 -9.92 11.40 10.32
CA LEU A 171 -9.25 12.62 10.79
C LEU A 171 -10.26 13.73 11.05
N SER A 172 -10.08 14.46 12.15
CA SER A 172 -10.83 15.69 12.40
C SER A 172 -10.48 16.76 11.35
N PRO A 173 -11.37 17.72 11.01
CA PRO A 173 -11.11 18.70 9.94
C PRO A 173 -9.81 19.54 10.08
N ASP A 174 -9.31 19.71 11.31
CA ASP A 174 -8.09 20.46 11.61
C ASP A 174 -6.91 19.55 12.01
N GLU A 175 -7.11 18.24 11.99
CA GLU A 175 -6.11 17.24 12.36
C GLU A 175 -5.25 16.90 11.15
N ARG A 176 -3.93 17.00 11.33
CA ARG A 176 -2.99 16.58 10.29
C ARG A 176 -2.73 15.08 10.45
N PRO A 177 -2.66 14.33 9.35
CA PRO A 177 -2.20 12.94 9.40
C PRO A 177 -0.77 12.89 9.95
N ASP A 178 -0.49 11.89 10.76
CA ASP A 178 0.83 11.66 11.34
C ASP A 178 1.47 10.36 10.81
N PHE A 179 2.72 10.16 11.21
CA PHE A 179 3.44 8.91 10.99
C PHE A 179 3.98 8.37 12.32
N GLU A 180 3.56 7.16 12.65
CA GLU A 180 4.01 6.45 13.85
C GLU A 180 5.09 5.42 13.49
N ALA A 181 6.35 5.77 13.71
CA ALA A 181 7.48 4.87 13.43
C ALA A 181 7.52 3.67 14.40
N PHE A 182 7.64 2.47 13.86
CA PHE A 182 7.78 1.25 14.66
C PHE A 182 9.17 1.16 15.30
N GLY A 183 9.24 0.78 16.57
CA GLY A 183 10.51 0.55 17.28
C GLY A 183 11.20 1.81 17.84
N SER A 184 10.44 2.88 18.05
CA SER A 184 10.90 4.12 18.68
C SER A 184 10.92 4.02 20.22
N ASP A 185 11.79 3.18 20.80
CA ASP A 185 12.13 3.18 22.24
C ASP A 185 13.65 3.16 22.48
#